data_AF-A0A918WUG1-F1
#
_entry.id   AF-A0A918WUG1-F1
#
_cell.length_a   1.000
_cell.length_b   1.000
_cell.length_c   1.000
_cell.angle_alpha   90.00
_cell.angle_beta   90.00
_cell.angle_gamma   90.00
#
_symmetry.space_group_name_H-M   'P 1'
#
loop_
_entity.id
_entity.type
_entity.pdbx_description
1 polymer ?
#
loop_
_entity_poly.entity_id
_entity_poly.type
_entity_poly.pdbx_seq_one_letter_code
_entity_poly.pdbx_strand_id
1 'polypeptide(L)'
;MLGRAVCAACEKGGGGREPVLLAEVLASTAIELGSAARQLRAVPDPRASGGTSCKRCGAAAEWHRTVRGKWILIEPGERVVASVPAGKRWRIAGDGTAVNLGSSIPTDTCRISHFDLCPARSAAVA
;
A
#
# COMPACT_ATOMS: atom_id res chain seq x y z
N MET A 1 -5.40 46.86 -11.38
CA MET A 1 -5.14 46.50 -9.97
C MET A 1 -6.49 46.44 -9.25
N LEU A 2 -7.06 45.25 -9.04
CA LEU A 2 -8.31 45.09 -8.27
C LEU A 2 -7.98 44.39 -6.96
N GLY A 3 -7.65 45.20 -5.95
CA GLY A 3 -7.49 44.75 -4.57
C GLY A 3 -8.86 44.47 -3.98
N ARG A 4 -9.13 43.22 -3.65
CA ARG A 4 -10.37 42.78 -3.01
C ARG A 4 -10.35 43.27 -1.56
N ALA A 5 -11.04 44.38 -1.30
CA ALA A 5 -11.17 44.91 0.06
C ALA A 5 -11.94 43.91 0.93
N VAL A 6 -11.33 43.52 2.05
CA VAL A 6 -11.96 42.66 3.05
C VAL A 6 -12.91 43.52 3.89
N CYS A 7 -14.05 42.99 4.33
CA CYS A 7 -15.02 43.77 5.10
C CYS A 7 -14.54 44.04 6.54
N ALA A 8 -15.09 45.07 7.19
CA ALA A 8 -14.71 45.47 8.55
C ALA A 8 -14.87 44.36 9.62
N ALA A 9 -15.74 43.37 9.38
CA ALA A 9 -15.88 42.19 10.23
C ALA A 9 -14.67 41.24 10.10
N CYS A 10 -14.05 41.14 8.92
CA CYS A 10 -12.83 40.37 8.71
C CYS A 10 -11.58 41.10 9.23
N GLU A 11 -11.56 42.44 9.19
CA GLU A 11 -10.48 43.23 9.82
C GLU A 11 -10.48 43.06 11.35
N LYS A 12 -11.67 43.01 11.98
CA LYS A 12 -11.81 42.75 13.42
C LYS A 12 -11.74 41.26 13.80
N GLY A 13 -12.03 40.37 12.85
CA GLY A 13 -12.04 38.91 13.02
C GLY A 13 -10.68 38.24 12.76
N GLY A 14 -9.60 39.00 12.60
CA GLY A 14 -8.23 38.50 12.44
C GLY A 14 -7.64 37.87 13.71
N GLY A 15 -8.47 37.41 14.64
CA GLY A 15 -8.07 36.84 15.92
C GLY A 15 -8.50 35.38 16.02
N GLY A 16 -7.51 34.51 16.25
CA GLY A 16 -7.78 33.26 16.98
C GLY A 16 -7.71 31.96 16.17
N ARG A 17 -7.15 31.95 14.96
CA ARG A 17 -6.59 30.69 14.45
C ARG A 17 -5.18 30.56 14.99
N GLU A 18 -5.07 29.90 16.14
CA GLU A 18 -3.77 29.54 16.71
C GLU A 18 -2.94 28.83 15.63
N PRO A 19 -1.73 29.34 15.30
CA PRO A 19 -0.89 28.68 14.32
C PRO A 19 -0.53 27.30 14.84
N VAL A 20 -1.07 26.27 14.19
CA VAL A 20 -0.78 24.89 14.58
C VAL A 20 0.69 24.61 14.24
N LEU A 21 1.48 24.26 15.24
CA LEU A 21 2.87 23.89 15.04
C LEU A 21 2.93 22.58 14.25
N LEU A 22 3.56 22.61 13.08
CA LEU A 22 3.77 21.41 12.24
C LEU A 22 4.39 20.25 13.03
N ALA A 23 5.29 20.56 13.97
CA ALA A 23 5.91 19.56 14.84
C ALA A 23 4.89 18.81 15.71
N GLU A 24 3.87 19.50 16.23
CA GLU A 24 2.84 18.93 17.09
C GLU A 24 1.85 18.07 16.29
N VAL A 25 1.50 18.52 15.08
CA VAL A 25 0.70 17.71 14.14
C VAL A 25 1.45 16.46 13.75
N LEU A 26 2.73 16.58 13.39
CA LEU A 26 3.57 15.43 13.03
C LEU A 26 3.72 14.45 14.19
N ALA A 27 3.96 14.95 15.41
CA ALA A 27 4.07 14.12 16.60
C ALA A 27 2.76 13.38 16.89
N SER A 28 1.63 14.08 16.86
CA SER A 28 0.30 13.48 17.07
C SER A 28 0.01 12.43 16.00
N THR A 29 0.28 12.73 14.74
CA THR A 29 0.07 11.79 13.63
C THR A 29 0.97 10.56 13.77
N ALA A 30 2.23 10.73 14.22
CA ALA A 30 3.14 9.62 14.47
C ALA A 30 2.69 8.71 15.62
N ILE A 31 2.12 9.30 16.69
CA ILE A 31 1.53 8.54 17.81
C ILE A 31 0.33 7.72 17.34
N GLU A 32 -0.58 8.33 16.58
CA GLU A 32 -1.75 7.64 16.03
C GLU A 32 -1.37 6.53 15.04
N LEU A 33 -0.37 6.76 14.18
CA LEU A 33 0.16 5.73 13.30
C LEU A 33 0.82 4.59 14.09
N GLY A 34 1.57 4.91 15.15
CA GLY A 34 2.23 3.93 16.02
C GLY A 34 1.25 3.12 16.87
N SER A 35 0.14 3.72 17.33
CA SER A 35 -0.92 3.04 18.08
C SER A 35 -1.73 2.13 17.15
N ALA A 36 -2.11 2.62 15.96
CA ALA A 36 -2.79 1.84 14.94
C ALA A 36 -1.92 0.65 14.49
N ALA A 37 -0.62 0.85 14.33
CA ALA A 37 0.33 -0.23 13.99
C ALA A 37 0.36 -1.34 15.07
N ARG A 38 0.26 -0.98 16.36
CA ARG A 38 0.19 -1.95 17.48
C ARG A 38 -1.15 -2.66 17.57
N GLN A 39 -2.24 -2.01 17.18
CA GLN A 39 -3.61 -2.57 17.23
C GLN A 39 -3.90 -3.54 16.08
N LEU A 40 -3.10 -3.51 15.00
CA LEU A 40 -3.11 -4.56 13.98
C LEU A 40 -2.65 -5.86 14.64
N ARG A 41 -3.60 -6.68 15.12
CA ARG A 41 -3.35 -8.05 15.58
C ARG A 41 -2.30 -8.68 14.68
N ALA A 42 -1.19 -9.11 15.28
CA ALA A 42 -0.13 -9.81 14.56
C ALA A 42 -0.75 -11.07 13.95
N VAL A 43 -1.03 -11.03 12.66
CA VAL A 43 -1.37 -12.24 11.91
C VAL A 43 -0.09 -13.06 11.88
N PRO A 44 -0.09 -14.33 12.34
CA PRO A 44 1.10 -15.16 12.35
C PRO A 44 1.82 -15.11 11.01
N ASP A 45 3.14 -14.95 11.03
CA ASP A 45 3.98 -14.90 9.84
C ASP A 45 3.96 -16.27 9.14
N PRO A 46 3.36 -16.40 7.93
CA PRO A 46 3.37 -17.65 7.21
C PRO A 46 4.76 -17.98 6.62
N ARG A 47 5.76 -17.09 6.73
CA ARG A 47 7.12 -17.19 6.16
C ARG A 47 8.25 -16.61 7.02
N ALA A 48 8.40 -17.09 8.25
CA ALA A 48 9.74 -17.05 8.88
C ALA A 48 10.82 -17.75 8.00
N SER A 49 10.42 -18.49 6.95
CA SER A 49 11.26 -19.10 5.91
C SER A 49 11.00 -18.46 4.54
N GLY A 50 12.01 -17.83 3.94
CA GLY A 50 11.94 -17.30 2.57
C GLY A 50 11.48 -18.35 1.54
N GLY A 51 10.74 -17.90 0.53
CA GLY A 51 10.16 -18.75 -0.53
C GLY A 51 9.13 -19.76 -0.03
N THR A 52 8.01 -19.91 -0.74
CA THR A 52 7.05 -20.99 -0.50
C THR A 52 6.63 -21.63 -1.81
N SER A 53 6.02 -22.81 -1.74
CA SER A 53 5.36 -23.43 -2.88
C SER A 53 3.84 -23.27 -2.76
N CYS A 54 3.18 -22.92 -3.87
CA CYS A 54 1.73 -22.91 -3.93
C CYS A 54 1.18 -24.30 -3.64
N LYS A 55 0.28 -24.42 -2.66
CA LYS A 55 -0.31 -25.72 -2.27
C LYS A 55 -1.16 -26.39 -3.35
N ARG A 56 -1.53 -25.66 -4.41
CA ARG A 56 -2.38 -26.17 -5.50
C ARG A 56 -1.57 -26.63 -6.71
N CYS A 57 -0.62 -25.83 -7.18
CA CYS A 57 0.16 -26.15 -8.37
C CYS A 57 1.64 -26.46 -8.09
N GLY A 58 2.10 -26.37 -6.84
CA GLY A 58 3.49 -26.62 -6.44
C GLY A 58 4.50 -25.54 -6.82
N ALA A 59 4.12 -24.57 -7.67
CA ALA A 59 5.02 -23.52 -8.14
C ALA A 59 5.57 -22.65 -7.01
N ALA A 60 6.84 -22.27 -7.12
CA ALA A 60 7.48 -21.37 -6.18
C ALA A 60 6.85 -19.98 -6.25
N ALA A 61 6.64 -19.36 -5.09
CA ALA A 61 6.16 -18.00 -4.95
C ALA A 61 6.56 -17.44 -3.59
N GLU A 62 6.58 -16.13 -3.47
CA GLU A 62 6.89 -15.44 -2.23
C GLU A 62 5.67 -14.68 -1.76
N TRP A 63 5.61 -14.42 -0.50
CA TRP A 63 4.37 -14.37 0.22
C TRP A 63 4.67 -13.10 1.03
N HIS A 64 3.87 -12.05 0.84
CA HIS A 64 4.15 -10.69 1.34
C HIS A 64 2.96 -10.11 2.07
N ARG A 65 3.21 -9.23 3.04
CA ARG A 65 2.15 -8.52 3.77
C ARG A 65 1.72 -7.32 2.94
N THR A 66 0.43 -7.12 2.78
CA THR A 66 -0.12 -5.93 2.12
C THR A 66 -0.18 -4.77 3.09
N VAL A 67 -0.28 -3.55 2.56
CA VAL A 67 -0.50 -2.32 3.37
C VAL A 67 -1.73 -2.42 4.29
N ARG A 68 -2.72 -3.26 3.95
CA ARG A 68 -3.93 -3.51 4.76
C ARG A 68 -3.76 -4.69 5.73
N GLY A 69 -2.53 -5.15 5.96
CA GLY A 69 -2.20 -6.24 6.87
C GLY A 69 -2.56 -7.65 6.38
N LYS A 70 -3.22 -7.81 5.22
CA LYS A 70 -3.54 -9.10 4.61
C LYS A 70 -2.32 -9.72 3.94
N TRP A 71 -2.29 -11.04 3.83
CA TRP A 71 -1.23 -11.76 3.12
C TRP A 71 -1.57 -12.00 1.65
N ILE A 72 -0.59 -11.82 0.76
CA ILE A 72 -0.72 -12.09 -0.67
C ILE A 72 0.47 -12.88 -1.20
N LEU A 73 0.20 -13.87 -2.06
CA LEU A 73 1.22 -14.67 -2.73
C LEU A 73 1.56 -13.99 -4.05
N ILE A 74 2.83 -13.71 -4.27
CA ILE A 74 3.44 -12.97 -5.36
C ILE A 74 4.38 -13.94 -6.09
N GLU A 75 4.28 -13.97 -7.42
CA GLU A 75 5.19 -14.76 -8.27
C GLU A 75 6.66 -14.41 -7.99
N PRO A 76 7.65 -15.24 -8.31
CA PRO A 76 9.02 -14.80 -8.41
C PRO A 76 9.22 -13.91 -9.66
N GLY A 77 10.12 -12.93 -9.58
CA GLY A 77 10.57 -12.13 -10.72
C GLY A 77 9.70 -10.95 -11.15
N GLU A 78 10.28 -10.04 -11.91
CA GLU A 78 9.60 -8.82 -12.37
C GLU A 78 8.89 -9.02 -13.72
N ARG A 79 7.89 -8.18 -13.97
CA ARG A 79 7.08 -8.14 -15.20
C ARG A 79 7.02 -6.72 -15.73
N VAL A 80 7.05 -6.55 -17.04
CA VAL A 80 6.82 -5.25 -17.68
C VAL A 80 5.38 -4.79 -17.38
N VAL A 81 5.22 -3.55 -16.91
CA VAL A 81 3.94 -3.00 -16.47
C VAL A 81 2.87 -3.03 -17.57
N ALA A 82 3.26 -2.81 -18.82
CA ALA A 82 2.35 -2.86 -19.96
C ALA A 82 1.68 -4.24 -20.15
N SER A 83 2.30 -5.32 -19.66
CA SER A 83 1.75 -6.68 -19.75
C SER A 83 0.80 -7.05 -18.61
N VAL A 84 0.72 -6.24 -17.55
CA VAL A 84 -0.08 -6.54 -16.35
C VAL A 84 -1.24 -5.54 -16.23
N PRO A 85 -2.50 -5.99 -16.05
CA PRO A 85 -3.63 -5.09 -15.82
C PRO A 85 -3.43 -4.21 -14.58
N ALA A 86 -3.84 -2.93 -14.64
CA ALA A 86 -3.64 -1.93 -13.59
C ALA A 86 -3.92 -2.44 -12.16
N GLY A 87 -5.12 -2.98 -11.91
CA GLY A 87 -5.51 -3.48 -10.59
C GLY A 87 -4.74 -4.71 -10.08
N LYS A 88 -3.91 -5.34 -10.92
CA LYS A 88 -3.11 -6.53 -10.58
C LYS A 88 -1.61 -6.23 -10.44
N ARG A 89 -1.21 -4.96 -10.57
CA ARG A 89 0.19 -4.53 -10.45
C ARG A 89 0.56 -4.37 -8.99
N TRP A 90 1.62 -5.07 -8.58
CA TRP A 90 2.16 -5.00 -7.24
C TRP A 90 3.60 -4.49 -7.26
N ARG A 91 4.02 -3.85 -6.18
CA ARG A 91 5.42 -3.56 -5.86
C ARG A 91 5.72 -4.11 -4.47
N ILE A 92 6.92 -4.65 -4.27
CA ILE A 92 7.43 -4.95 -2.93
C ILE A 92 8.27 -3.76 -2.48
N ALA A 93 7.87 -3.13 -1.38
CA ALA A 93 8.64 -2.07 -0.75
C ALA A 93 9.87 -2.65 -0.04
N GLY A 94 10.83 -1.80 0.34
CA GLY A 94 12.10 -2.25 0.94
C GLY A 94 11.93 -3.00 2.27
N ASP A 95 10.80 -2.81 2.94
CA ASP A 95 10.39 -3.53 4.17
C ASP A 95 9.69 -4.88 3.88
N GLY A 96 9.58 -5.28 2.62
CA GLY A 96 8.89 -6.50 2.20
C GLY A 96 7.37 -6.34 2.03
N THR A 97 6.81 -5.14 2.24
CA THR A 97 5.37 -4.88 2.10
C THR A 97 4.95 -4.85 0.63
N ALA A 98 3.92 -5.62 0.29
CA ALA A 98 3.27 -5.59 -1.01
C ALA A 98 2.29 -4.41 -1.13
N VAL A 99 2.55 -3.53 -2.08
CA VAL A 99 1.74 -2.35 -2.41
C VAL A 99 1.06 -2.58 -3.76
N ASN A 100 -0.26 -2.48 -3.82
CA ASN A 100 -0.97 -2.48 -5.10
C ASN A 100 -0.83 -1.09 -5.73
N LEU A 101 -0.34 -1.04 -6.95
CA LEU A 101 -0.08 0.23 -7.65
C LEU A 101 -1.34 0.80 -8.31
N GLY A 102 -2.37 -0.02 -8.55
CA GLY A 102 -3.54 0.37 -9.31
C GLY A 102 -3.16 0.96 -10.68
N SER A 103 -3.67 2.15 -10.98
CA SER A 103 -3.34 2.86 -12.22
C SER A 103 -2.00 3.63 -12.16
N SER A 104 -1.38 3.75 -10.99
CA SER A 104 -0.10 4.44 -10.85
C SER A 104 1.05 3.59 -11.39
N ILE A 105 1.99 4.21 -12.11
CA ILE A 105 3.14 3.53 -12.71
C ILE A 105 4.41 4.32 -12.39
N PRO A 106 4.96 4.17 -11.17
CA PRO A 106 6.21 4.85 -10.81
C PRO A 106 7.46 4.17 -11.42
N THR A 107 7.32 2.97 -11.99
CA THR A 107 8.40 2.14 -12.56
C THR A 107 7.87 1.36 -13.77
N ASP A 108 8.75 1.01 -14.73
CA ASP A 108 8.36 0.22 -15.92
C ASP A 108 8.14 -1.26 -15.63
N THR A 109 8.56 -1.73 -14.45
CA THR A 109 8.36 -3.10 -13.98
C THR A 109 7.45 -3.15 -12.75
N CYS A 110 6.81 -4.31 -12.58
CA CYS A 110 5.97 -4.62 -11.44
C CYS A 110 6.03 -6.12 -11.12
N ARG A 111 5.33 -6.50 -10.05
CA ARG A 111 5.10 -7.87 -9.61
C ARG A 111 3.62 -8.19 -9.82
N ILE A 112 3.28 -9.49 -9.81
CA ILE A 112 1.91 -9.97 -9.97
C ILE A 112 1.62 -11.04 -8.91
N SER A 113 0.35 -11.16 -8.50
CA SER A 113 -0.05 -12.21 -7.58
C SER A 113 0.02 -13.57 -8.25
N HIS A 114 0.53 -14.57 -7.53
CA HIS A 114 0.46 -15.96 -7.96
C HIS A 114 -0.98 -16.42 -8.21
N PHE A 115 -1.96 -15.91 -7.45
CA PHE A 115 -3.37 -16.27 -7.63
C PHE A 115 -3.96 -15.82 -8.99
N ASP A 116 -3.33 -14.85 -9.65
CA ASP A 116 -3.73 -14.39 -10.98
C ASP A 116 -3.17 -15.28 -12.09
N LEU A 117 -2.06 -16.00 -11.84
CA LEU A 117 -1.39 -16.86 -12.83
C LEU A 117 -1.49 -18.36 -12.51
N CYS A 118 -1.97 -18.73 -11.32
CA CYS A 118 -1.99 -20.10 -10.87
C CYS A 118 -2.79 -20.99 -11.84
N PRO A 119 -2.16 -21.98 -12.51
CA PRO A 119 -2.84 -22.82 -13.50
C PRO A 119 -3.94 -23.68 -12.87
N ALA A 120 -3.74 -24.10 -11.62
CA ALA A 120 -4.74 -24.85 -10.85
C ALA A 120 -6.01 -24.03 -10.53
N ARG A 121 -5.99 -22.70 -10.69
CA ARG A 121 -7.20 -21.86 -10.57
C ARG A 121 -8.01 -21.88 -11.86
N SER A 122 -7.36 -21.90 -13.01
CA SER A 122 -8.01 -21.99 -14.31
C SER A 122 -8.61 -23.39 -14.55
N ALA A 123 -7.94 -24.44 -14.08
CA ALA A 123 -8.42 -25.82 -14.18
C ALA A 123 -9.69 -26.12 -13.35
N ALA A 124 -10.03 -25.30 -12.37
CA ALA A 124 -11.23 -25.48 -11.55
C ALA A 124 -12.52 -24.93 -12.20
N VAL A 125 -12.41 -24.31 -13.38
CA VAL A 125 -13.52 -23.74 -14.16
C VAL A 125 -13.71 -24.50 -15.48
N ALA A 126 -12.97 -25.60 -15.70
CA ALA A 126 -13.06 -26.46 -16.88
C ALA A 126 -13.78 -27.76 -16.54
#